data_AF-C6L6F2-F1
#
_entry.id   AF-C6L6F2-F1
#
_cell.length_a   1.000
_cell.length_b   1.000
_cell.length_c   1.000
_cell.angle_alpha   90.00
_cell.angle_beta   90.00
_cell.angle_gamma   90.00
#
_symmetry.space_group_name_H-M   'P 1'
#
loop_
_entity.id
_entity.type
_entity.pdbx_description
1 polymer ?
#
loop_
_entity_poly.entity_id
_entity_poly.type
_entity_poly.pdbx_seq_one_letter_code
_entity_poly.pdbx_strand_id
1 'polypeptide(L)'
;DSEGFDPLVVPTLVDHETGRILADSKAICLYLCDALSGGTDLLPADIREAVLKQVQLADTTPHVALLYGADPDGDRRPESMQAVMPGIHAHKIDAVRRNIPLADGDPLLLEAYQHKIVKEEAAASFVINEPQMRTAISKAEQLVTDLDRDLGASTGPWLFGDRFTLADLFWAVSLYRFL
;
A
#
# COMPACT_ATOMS: atom_id res chain seq x y z
N ASP A 1 -13.01 4.08 -12.96
CA ASP A 1 -13.40 4.58 -11.63
C ASP A 1 -12.17 4.76 -10.78
N SER A 2 -11.79 6.00 -10.48
CA SER A 2 -10.74 6.28 -9.50
C SER A 2 -11.29 5.94 -8.12
N GLU A 3 -10.52 5.27 -7.27
CA GLU A 3 -10.88 4.86 -5.90
C GLU A 3 -11.23 6.04 -4.95
N GLY A 4 -11.36 7.26 -5.45
CA GLY A 4 -11.57 8.49 -4.68
C GLY A 4 -10.29 8.94 -3.96
N PHE A 5 -10.28 10.19 -3.50
CA PHE A 5 -9.25 10.67 -2.59
C PHE A 5 -9.65 10.31 -1.16
N ASP A 6 -8.79 9.61 -0.43
CA ASP A 6 -8.98 9.31 1.00
C ASP A 6 -8.18 10.34 1.83
N PRO A 7 -8.80 11.43 2.31
CA PRO A 7 -8.11 12.46 3.08
C PRO A 7 -7.62 11.98 4.46
N LEU A 8 -8.02 10.77 4.89
CA LEU A 8 -7.67 10.18 6.18
C LEU A 8 -6.69 9.02 6.03
N VAL A 9 -5.79 9.09 5.03
CA VAL A 9 -4.79 8.06 4.75
C VAL A 9 -3.38 8.56 5.05
N VAL A 10 -2.56 7.65 5.55
CA VAL A 10 -1.11 7.83 5.62
C VAL A 10 -0.43 6.87 4.63
N PRO A 11 0.71 7.25 4.05
CA PRO A 11 1.44 8.50 4.26
C PRO A 11 0.77 9.72 3.60
N THR A 12 1.01 10.90 4.17
CA THR A 12 0.65 12.21 3.61
C THR A 12 1.91 13.08 3.58
N LEU A 13 2.19 13.70 2.44
CA LEU A 13 3.24 14.72 2.33
C LEU A 13 2.60 16.10 2.27
N VAL A 14 3.07 17.01 3.12
CA VAL A 14 2.75 18.44 3.06
C VAL A 14 4.03 19.16 2.64
N ASP A 15 4.01 19.69 1.42
CA ASP A 15 5.07 20.56 0.93
C ASP A 15 4.69 22.03 1.22
N HIS A 16 5.38 22.62 2.19
CA HIS A 16 5.15 24.01 2.60
C HIS A 16 5.68 25.04 1.60
N GLU A 17 6.66 24.70 0.77
CA GLU A 17 7.22 25.61 -0.24
C GLU A 17 6.25 25.78 -1.41
N THR A 18 5.67 24.67 -1.88
CA THR A 18 4.72 24.68 -3.01
C THR A 18 3.26 24.75 -2.58
N GLY A 19 2.97 24.60 -1.28
CA GLY A 19 1.62 24.53 -0.73
C GLY A 19 0.85 23.26 -1.11
N ARG A 20 1.54 22.22 -1.61
CA ARG A 20 0.91 20.98 -2.07
C ARG A 20 0.70 20.01 -0.92
N ILE A 21 -0.44 19.32 -0.95
CA ILE A 21 -0.75 18.20 -0.08
C ILE A 21 -0.97 16.98 -0.96
N LEU A 22 -0.16 15.94 -0.74
CA LEU A 22 -0.20 14.69 -1.48
C LEU A 22 -0.54 13.57 -0.52
N ALA A 23 -1.58 12.81 -0.81
CA ALA A 23 -1.86 11.52 -0.21
C ALA A 23 -1.73 10.46 -1.31
N ASP A 24 -1.27 9.27 -0.94
CA ASP A 24 -0.77 8.18 -1.80
C ASP A 24 0.76 8.10 -1.89
N SER A 25 1.33 6.95 -1.47
CA SER A 25 2.78 6.75 -1.44
C SER A 25 3.43 6.81 -2.82
N LYS A 26 2.74 6.35 -3.87
CA LYS A 26 3.28 6.40 -5.23
C LYS A 26 3.33 7.83 -5.74
N ALA A 27 2.25 8.60 -5.60
CA ALA A 27 2.21 10.02 -5.95
C ALA A 27 3.26 10.83 -5.19
N ILE A 28 3.43 10.57 -3.88
CA ILE A 28 4.45 11.20 -3.04
C ILE A 28 5.86 10.89 -3.57
N CYS A 29 6.19 9.62 -3.81
CA CYS A 29 7.51 9.25 -4.29
C CYS A 29 7.83 9.82 -5.67
N LEU A 30 6.86 9.81 -6.60
CA LEU A 30 7.05 10.41 -7.92
C LEU A 30 7.25 11.92 -7.83
N TYR A 31 6.50 12.59 -6.97
CA TYR A 31 6.69 14.01 -6.69
C TYR A 31 8.09 14.31 -6.18
N LEU A 32 8.57 13.54 -5.20
CA LEU A 32 9.91 13.72 -4.63
C LEU A 32 11.02 13.45 -5.65
N CYS A 33 10.86 12.44 -6.51
CA CYS A 33 11.83 12.15 -7.59
C CYS A 33 11.91 13.27 -8.64
N ASP A 34 10.83 14.04 -8.83
CA ASP A 34 10.78 15.16 -9.78
C ASP A 34 11.26 16.47 -9.14
N ALA A 35 10.83 16.73 -7.90
CA ALA A 35 11.10 17.98 -7.20
C ALA A 35 12.54 18.09 -6.66
N LEU A 36 13.18 16.96 -6.36
CA LEU A 36 14.51 16.94 -5.74
C LEU A 36 15.59 16.54 -6.75
N SER A 37 16.57 17.42 -6.93
CA SER A 37 17.76 17.18 -7.75
C SER A 37 18.95 16.85 -6.86
N GLY A 38 18.94 15.66 -6.24
CA GLY A 38 20.06 15.19 -5.42
C GLY A 38 19.88 13.78 -4.89
N GLY A 39 21.00 13.10 -4.63
CA GLY A 39 21.01 11.72 -4.13
C GLY A 39 20.96 10.66 -5.23
N THR A 40 20.52 9.45 -4.86
CA THR A 40 20.35 8.33 -5.79
C THR A 40 19.20 8.62 -6.74
N ASP A 41 19.44 8.49 -8.05
CA ASP A 41 18.38 8.57 -9.07
C ASP A 41 17.49 7.32 -8.99
N LEU A 42 16.34 7.46 -8.32
CA LEU A 42 15.38 6.37 -8.12
C LEU A 42 14.51 6.11 -9.36
N LEU A 43 14.50 7.02 -10.35
CA LEU A 43 13.71 6.87 -11.56
C LEU A 43 14.50 7.27 -12.83
N PRO A 44 15.58 6.54 -13.14
CA PRO A 44 16.45 6.87 -14.28
C PRO A 44 15.67 6.86 -15.59
N ALA A 45 15.90 7.87 -16.43
CA ALA A 45 15.12 8.10 -17.64
C ALA A 45 15.16 6.93 -18.63
N ASP A 46 16.28 6.20 -18.71
CA ASP A 46 16.49 5.08 -19.64
C ASP A 46 15.70 3.82 -19.27
N ILE A 47 15.33 3.66 -17.99
CA ILE A 47 14.57 2.50 -17.49
C ILE A 47 13.25 2.88 -16.80
N ARG A 48 12.85 4.14 -16.87
CA ARG A 48 11.68 4.71 -16.17
C ARG A 48 10.42 3.84 -16.29
N GLU A 49 10.04 3.46 -17.51
CA GLU A 49 8.82 2.67 -17.74
C GLU A 49 8.89 1.29 -17.10
N ALA A 50 10.05 0.65 -17.11
CA ALA A 50 10.24 -0.65 -16.48
C ALA A 50 10.15 -0.54 -14.95
N VAL A 51 10.75 0.51 -14.36
CA VAL A 51 10.65 0.81 -12.93
C VAL A 51 9.19 1.06 -12.54
N LEU A 52 8.46 1.92 -13.28
CA LEU A 52 7.06 2.23 -13.01
C LEU A 52 6.14 1.01 -13.11
N LYS A 53 6.43 0.09 -14.05
CA LYS A 53 5.72 -1.19 -14.14
C LYS A 53 5.89 -2.01 -12.86
N GLN A 54 7.11 -2.13 -12.34
CA GLN A 54 7.37 -2.86 -11.10
C GLN A 54 6.72 -2.19 -9.88
N VAL A 55 6.78 -0.85 -9.79
CA VAL A 55 6.06 -0.07 -8.77
C VAL A 55 4.56 -0.38 -8.80
N GLN A 56 3.95 -0.42 -10.00
CA GLN A 56 2.54 -0.76 -10.13
C GLN A 56 2.22 -2.21 -9.70
N LEU A 57 3.10 -3.16 -9.98
CA LEU A 57 2.92 -4.54 -9.55
C LEU A 57 2.93 -4.66 -8.02
N ALA A 58 3.93 -4.06 -7.36
CA ALA A 58 4.04 -4.02 -5.91
C ALA A 58 2.83 -3.34 -5.24
N ASP A 59 2.30 -2.29 -5.85
CA ASP A 59 1.12 -1.55 -5.38
C ASP A 59 -0.18 -2.37 -5.48
N THR A 60 -0.26 -3.29 -6.45
CA THR A 60 -1.44 -4.16 -6.63
C THR A 60 -1.43 -5.41 -5.74
N THR A 61 -0.37 -5.61 -4.95
CA THR A 61 -0.28 -6.70 -3.98
C THR A 61 -1.43 -6.59 -2.98
N PRO A 62 -2.21 -7.65 -2.71
CA PRO A 62 -3.42 -7.57 -1.88
C PRO A 62 -3.09 -7.57 -0.38
N HIS A 63 -2.32 -6.58 0.11
CA HIS A 63 -1.83 -6.54 1.50
C HIS A 63 -2.95 -6.62 2.54
N VAL A 64 -4.07 -5.92 2.34
CA VAL A 64 -5.20 -5.92 3.28
C VAL A 64 -5.73 -7.35 3.48
N ALA A 65 -5.86 -8.12 2.41
CA ALA A 65 -6.27 -9.51 2.47
C ALA A 65 -5.26 -10.36 3.23
N LEU A 66 -3.99 -10.27 2.83
CA LEU A 66 -2.91 -11.10 3.40
C LEU A 66 -2.67 -10.78 4.89
N LEU A 67 -2.82 -9.51 5.28
CA LEU A 67 -2.59 -9.06 6.65
C LEU A 67 -3.79 -9.29 7.56
N TYR A 68 -5.01 -9.01 7.09
CA TYR A 68 -6.19 -8.95 7.96
C TYR A 68 -7.20 -10.06 7.70
N GLY A 69 -7.01 -10.85 6.64
CA GLY A 69 -7.96 -11.87 6.24
C GLY A 69 -7.90 -13.17 7.02
N ALA A 70 -9.02 -13.87 6.96
CA ALA A 70 -9.09 -15.27 7.30
C ALA A 70 -8.42 -16.04 6.16
N ASP A 71 -7.35 -16.78 6.47
CA ASP A 71 -6.79 -17.73 5.51
C ASP A 71 -7.69 -18.98 5.51
N PRO A 72 -8.44 -19.25 4.43
CA PRO A 72 -9.37 -20.38 4.39
C PRO A 72 -8.65 -21.73 4.38
N ASP A 73 -7.34 -21.78 4.13
CA ASP A 73 -6.52 -23.00 4.12
C ASP A 73 -5.61 -23.12 5.36
N GLY A 74 -5.80 -22.25 6.35
CA GLY A 74 -5.01 -22.21 7.58
C GLY A 74 -4.01 -21.06 7.59
N ASP A 75 -4.02 -20.30 8.68
CA ASP A 75 -3.22 -19.09 8.83
C ASP A 75 -1.71 -19.39 8.91
N ARG A 76 -0.97 -18.98 7.87
CA ARG A 76 0.49 -19.16 7.77
C ARG A 76 1.29 -17.94 8.20
N ARG A 77 0.65 -16.87 8.71
CA ARG A 77 1.35 -15.68 9.17
C ARG A 77 2.20 -15.97 10.41
N PRO A 78 3.25 -15.16 10.69
CA PRO A 78 3.96 -15.21 11.97
C PRO A 78 3.01 -15.10 13.17
N GLU A 79 3.26 -15.84 14.26
CA GLU A 79 2.40 -15.87 15.46
C GLU A 79 2.12 -14.46 16.03
N SER A 80 3.13 -13.58 16.00
CA SER A 80 3.02 -12.17 16.42
C SER A 80 1.95 -11.40 15.64
N MET A 81 1.74 -11.75 14.37
CA MET A 81 0.71 -11.14 13.53
C MET A 81 -0.65 -11.79 13.79
N GLN A 82 -0.72 -13.11 13.92
CA GLN A 82 -1.99 -13.81 14.20
C GLN A 82 -2.71 -13.26 15.43
N ALA A 83 -1.97 -12.82 16.45
CA ALA A 83 -2.52 -12.26 17.69
C ALA A 83 -3.08 -10.82 17.55
N VAL A 84 -2.61 -10.02 16.59
CA VAL A 84 -2.91 -8.58 16.51
C VAL A 84 -4.02 -8.27 15.49
N MET A 85 -4.25 -9.18 14.54
CA MET A 85 -5.12 -8.96 13.38
C MET A 85 -6.63 -9.09 13.65
N PRO A 86 -7.12 -9.99 14.54
CA PRO A 86 -8.55 -10.09 14.82
C PRO A 86 -9.14 -8.76 15.32
N GLY A 87 -10.21 -8.30 14.66
CA GLY A 87 -10.94 -7.09 15.08
C GLY A 87 -10.29 -5.76 14.69
N ILE A 88 -9.19 -5.76 13.92
CA ILE A 88 -8.47 -4.53 13.55
C ILE A 88 -9.35 -3.53 12.77
N HIS A 89 -10.21 -3.99 11.86
CA HIS A 89 -11.14 -3.11 11.15
C HIS A 89 -12.19 -2.50 12.09
N ALA A 90 -12.70 -3.28 13.06
CA ALA A 90 -13.60 -2.75 14.08
C ALA A 90 -12.91 -1.67 14.93
N HIS A 91 -11.65 -1.91 15.34
CA HIS A 91 -10.86 -0.92 16.08
C HIS A 91 -10.64 0.37 15.27
N LYS A 92 -10.35 0.26 13.97
CA LYS A 92 -10.21 1.41 13.06
C LYS A 92 -11.52 2.18 12.91
N ILE A 93 -12.65 1.49 12.70
CA ILE A 93 -13.98 2.11 12.61
C ILE A 93 -14.32 2.84 13.91
N ASP A 94 -14.07 2.22 15.06
CA ASP A 94 -14.32 2.86 16.36
C ASP A 94 -13.42 4.08 16.59
N ALA A 95 -12.16 4.02 16.16
CA ALA A 95 -11.27 5.17 16.21
C ALA A 95 -11.77 6.34 15.35
N VAL A 96 -12.24 6.04 14.13
CA VAL A 96 -12.85 7.05 13.26
C VAL A 96 -14.11 7.64 13.91
N ARG A 97 -15.02 6.79 14.41
CA ARG A 97 -16.25 7.23 15.09
C ARG A 97 -15.97 8.12 16.30
N ARG A 98 -14.95 7.81 17.10
CA ARG A 98 -14.53 8.63 18.24
C ARG A 98 -14.04 10.03 17.83
N ASN A 99 -13.49 10.17 16.62
CA ASN A 99 -12.93 11.43 16.13
C ASN A 99 -13.91 12.25 15.29
N ILE A 100 -15.08 11.72 14.90
CA ILE A 100 -16.13 12.48 14.20
C ILE A 100 -16.47 13.81 14.89
N PRO A 101 -16.57 13.91 16.24
CA PRO A 101 -16.82 15.19 16.90
C PRO A 101 -15.76 16.27 16.63
N LEU A 102 -14.55 15.92 16.17
CA LEU A 102 -13.52 16.88 15.78
C LEU A 102 -13.84 17.59 14.45
N ALA A 103 -14.81 17.09 13.69
CA ALA A 103 -15.30 17.71 12.46
C ALA A 103 -16.40 18.76 12.72
N ASP A 104 -16.59 19.22 13.96
CA ASP A 104 -17.60 20.22 14.28
C ASP A 104 -17.40 21.50 13.46
N GLY A 105 -18.43 21.91 12.75
CA GLY A 105 -18.39 23.04 11.81
C GLY A 105 -17.65 22.79 10.49
N ASP A 106 -17.11 21.59 10.24
CA ASP A 106 -16.42 21.24 8.99
C ASP A 106 -17.15 20.10 8.24
N PRO A 107 -18.03 20.43 7.27
CA PRO A 107 -18.78 19.41 6.55
C PRO A 107 -17.90 18.51 5.65
N LEU A 108 -16.76 19.01 5.17
CA LEU A 108 -15.86 18.23 4.33
C LEU A 108 -15.10 17.19 5.15
N LEU A 109 -14.67 17.56 6.36
CA LEU A 109 -14.03 16.63 7.28
C LEU A 109 -15.02 15.57 7.81
N LEU A 110 -16.30 15.95 7.99
CA LEU A 110 -17.33 14.99 8.34
C LEU A 110 -17.57 13.96 7.23
N GLU A 111 -17.70 14.42 5.98
CA GLU A 111 -17.83 13.56 4.80
C GLU A 111 -16.63 12.61 4.66
N ALA A 112 -15.41 13.13 4.85
CA ALA A 112 -14.19 12.34 4.89
C ALA A 112 -14.23 11.19 5.93
N TYR A 113 -14.63 11.48 7.17
CA TYR A 113 -14.77 10.44 8.21
C TYR A 113 -15.81 9.39 7.84
N GLN A 114 -16.95 9.80 7.27
CA GLN A 114 -18.00 8.88 6.82
C GLN A 114 -17.51 7.96 5.69
N HIS A 115 -16.84 8.52 4.69
CA HIS A 115 -16.23 7.73 3.61
C HIS A 115 -15.20 6.73 4.14
N LYS A 116 -14.40 7.12 5.15
CA LYS A 116 -13.44 6.22 5.77
C LYS A 116 -14.10 5.02 6.43
N ILE A 117 -15.22 5.23 7.13
CA ILE A 117 -16.00 4.14 7.73
C ILE A 117 -16.48 3.17 6.65
N VAL A 118 -17.09 3.68 5.57
CA VAL A 118 -17.59 2.85 4.47
C VAL A 118 -16.46 2.02 3.85
N LYS A 119 -15.28 2.62 3.65
CA LYS A 119 -14.10 1.93 3.11
C LYS A 119 -13.60 0.81 4.04
N GLU A 120 -13.54 1.06 5.34
CA GLU A 120 -13.11 0.04 6.32
C GLU A 120 -14.15 -1.08 6.48
N GLU A 121 -15.45 -0.78 6.39
CA GLU A 121 -16.53 -1.80 6.40
C GLU A 121 -16.49 -2.70 5.16
N ALA A 122 -16.22 -2.11 3.98
CA ALA A 122 -16.02 -2.87 2.75
C ALA A 122 -14.79 -3.78 2.83
N ALA A 123 -13.67 -3.26 3.35
CA ALA A 123 -12.47 -4.05 3.58
C ALA A 123 -12.72 -5.20 4.56
N ALA A 124 -13.41 -4.95 5.68
CA ALA A 124 -13.75 -5.99 6.66
C ALA A 124 -14.59 -7.12 6.04
N SER A 125 -15.49 -6.79 5.12
CA SER A 125 -16.34 -7.78 4.43
C SER A 125 -15.56 -8.59 3.39
N PHE A 126 -14.59 -7.97 2.71
CA PHE A 126 -13.72 -8.64 1.74
C PHE A 126 -12.85 -9.71 2.41
N VAL A 127 -12.23 -9.38 3.55
CA VAL A 127 -11.20 -10.21 4.19
C VAL A 127 -11.72 -11.48 4.88
N ILE A 128 -13.04 -11.64 4.96
CA ILE A 128 -13.71 -12.84 5.49
C ILE A 128 -14.34 -13.72 4.39
N ASN A 129 -14.27 -13.29 3.13
CA ASN A 129 -14.85 -14.03 2.01
C ASN A 129 -13.85 -15.04 1.44
N GLU A 130 -14.08 -16.34 1.65
CA GLU A 130 -13.09 -17.38 1.29
C GLU A 130 -12.68 -17.37 -0.20
N PRO A 131 -13.60 -17.28 -1.20
CA PRO A 131 -13.19 -17.19 -2.60
C PRO A 131 -12.32 -15.97 -2.93
N GLN A 132 -12.66 -14.81 -2.36
CA GLN A 132 -11.88 -13.58 -2.54
C GLN A 132 -10.51 -13.71 -1.88
N MET A 133 -10.45 -14.33 -0.71
CA MET A 133 -9.20 -14.60 0.01
C MET A 133 -8.29 -15.56 -0.75
N ARG A 134 -8.81 -16.67 -1.29
CA ARG A 134 -8.02 -17.57 -2.16
C ARG A 134 -7.47 -16.84 -3.38
N THR A 135 -8.30 -16.01 -4.01
CA THR A 135 -7.87 -15.21 -5.18
C THR A 135 -6.76 -14.24 -4.82
N ALA A 136 -6.85 -13.57 -3.66
CA ALA A 136 -5.84 -12.65 -3.17
C ALA A 136 -4.52 -13.39 -2.85
N ILE A 137 -4.59 -14.55 -2.19
CA ILE A 137 -3.42 -15.38 -1.88
C ILE A 137 -2.73 -15.83 -3.17
N SER A 138 -3.46 -16.43 -4.12
CA SER A 138 -2.88 -16.87 -5.40
C SER A 138 -2.28 -15.71 -6.20
N LYS A 139 -2.90 -14.52 -6.18
CA LYS A 139 -2.32 -13.32 -6.79
C LYS A 139 -0.99 -12.93 -6.15
N ALA A 140 -0.91 -12.98 -4.82
CA ALA A 140 0.31 -12.65 -4.09
C ALA A 140 1.43 -13.65 -4.38
N GLU A 141 1.12 -14.96 -4.38
CA GLU A 141 2.07 -16.02 -4.73
C GLU A 141 2.62 -15.83 -6.15
N GLN A 142 1.74 -15.51 -7.12
CA GLN A 142 2.15 -15.22 -8.50
C GLN A 142 3.07 -14.00 -8.58
N LEU A 143 2.70 -12.90 -7.90
CA LEU A 143 3.50 -11.66 -7.87
C LEU A 143 4.90 -11.90 -7.27
N VAL A 144 5.00 -12.66 -6.18
CA VAL A 144 6.29 -12.98 -5.53
C VAL A 144 7.11 -13.93 -6.42
N THR A 145 6.48 -14.90 -7.07
CA THR A 145 7.17 -15.82 -8.00
C THR A 145 7.73 -15.07 -9.20
N ASP A 146 6.95 -14.15 -9.77
CA ASP A 146 7.40 -13.32 -10.88
C ASP A 146 8.53 -12.38 -10.46
N LEU A 147 8.44 -11.80 -9.25
CA LEU A 147 9.51 -10.99 -8.67
C LEU A 147 10.82 -11.78 -8.49
N ASP A 148 10.74 -12.98 -7.92
CA ASP A 148 11.92 -13.85 -7.71
C ASP A 148 12.59 -14.21 -9.03
N ARG A 149 11.79 -14.53 -10.06
CA ARG A 149 12.30 -14.75 -11.42
C ARG A 149 13.00 -13.50 -11.98
N ASP A 150 12.39 -12.33 -11.83
CA ASP A 150 12.94 -11.08 -12.34
C ASP A 150 14.25 -10.71 -11.60
N LEU A 151 14.33 -10.95 -10.29
CA LEU A 151 15.56 -10.82 -9.49
C LEU A 151 16.63 -11.81 -9.93
N GLY A 152 16.28 -13.08 -10.15
CA GLY A 152 17.21 -14.12 -10.61
C GLY A 152 17.75 -13.89 -12.03
N ALA A 153 17.03 -13.13 -12.86
CA ALA A 153 17.48 -12.69 -14.18
C ALA A 153 18.34 -11.42 -14.15
N SER A 154 18.35 -10.68 -13.02
CA SER A 154 19.17 -9.48 -12.86
C SER A 154 20.65 -9.83 -12.74
N THR A 155 21.51 -8.98 -13.29
CA THR A 155 22.96 -9.15 -13.25
C THR A 155 23.61 -8.53 -12.00
N GLY A 156 22.81 -8.01 -11.07
CA GLY A 156 23.27 -7.32 -9.86
C GLY A 156 22.30 -7.52 -8.69
N PRO A 157 22.52 -6.84 -7.56
CA PRO A 157 21.76 -7.05 -6.32
C PRO A 157 20.33 -6.48 -6.34
N TRP A 158 19.97 -5.68 -7.36
CA TRP A 158 18.68 -5.01 -7.46
C TRP A 158 17.90 -5.47 -8.70
N LEU A 159 16.63 -5.06 -8.83
CA LEU A 159 15.79 -5.44 -9.96
C LEU A 159 16.35 -5.02 -11.33
N PHE A 160 17.15 -3.95 -11.37
CA PHE A 160 17.71 -3.41 -12.60
C PHE A 160 19.25 -3.37 -12.57
N GLY A 161 19.85 -4.51 -12.21
CA GLY A 161 21.31 -4.71 -12.11
C GLY A 161 21.87 -4.09 -10.83
N ASP A 162 22.89 -3.24 -10.97
CA ASP A 162 23.52 -2.54 -9.84
C ASP A 162 22.80 -1.23 -9.45
N ARG A 163 21.71 -0.90 -10.13
CA ARG A 163 20.94 0.33 -9.88
C ARG A 163 19.80 0.07 -8.90
N PHE A 164 19.88 0.73 -7.75
CA PHE A 164 18.78 0.81 -6.80
C PHE A 164 17.74 1.83 -7.27
N THR A 165 16.49 1.42 -7.38
CA THR A 165 15.41 2.23 -7.97
C THR A 165 14.17 2.28 -7.08
N LEU A 166 13.17 3.05 -7.51
CA LEU A 166 11.87 3.12 -6.85
C LEU A 166 11.16 1.75 -6.81
N ALA A 167 11.41 0.87 -7.78
CA ALA A 167 10.86 -0.48 -7.78
C ALA A 167 11.34 -1.29 -6.57
N ASP A 168 12.64 -1.22 -6.26
CA ASP A 168 13.24 -1.94 -5.13
C ASP A 168 12.67 -1.43 -3.80
N LEU A 169 12.47 -0.10 -3.66
CA LEU A 169 11.81 0.48 -2.48
C LEU A 169 10.38 -0.01 -2.30
N PHE A 170 9.58 -0.01 -3.37
CA PHE A 170 8.17 -0.44 -3.30
C PHE A 170 8.06 -1.92 -2.97
N TRP A 171 8.88 -2.76 -3.59
CA TRP A 171 8.93 -4.17 -3.26
C TRP A 171 9.44 -4.43 -1.84
N ALA A 172 10.48 -3.72 -1.38
CA ALA A 172 10.97 -3.87 -0.02
C ALA A 172 9.88 -3.56 1.03
N VAL A 173 9.15 -2.45 0.87
CA VAL A 173 8.04 -2.10 1.78
C VAL A 173 6.89 -3.10 1.66
N SER A 174 6.57 -3.56 0.45
CA SER A 174 5.54 -4.56 0.20
C SER A 174 5.86 -5.89 0.89
N LEU A 175 7.07 -6.41 0.69
CA LEU A 175 7.54 -7.68 1.23
C LEU A 175 7.77 -7.64 2.74
N TYR A 176 8.24 -6.50 3.29
CA TYR A 176 8.43 -6.35 4.74
C TYR A 176 7.12 -6.60 5.52
N ARG A 177 5.96 -6.37 4.90
CA ARG A 177 4.66 -6.67 5.51
C ARG A 177 4.36 -8.16 5.61
N PHE A 178 5.13 -9.02 4.95
CA PHE A 178 4.98 -10.48 5.01
C PHE A 178 5.95 -11.17 5.98
N LEU A 179 6.93 -10.44 6.50
CA LEU A 179 7.96 -10.93 7.42
C LEU A 179 7.55 -10.70 8.89
#